data_AF-A0A7W9B1G8-F1
#
_entry.id   AF-A0A7W9B1G8-F1
#
_cell.length_a   1.000
_cell.length_b   1.000
_cell.length_c   1.000
_cell.angle_alpha   90.00
_cell.angle_beta   90.00
_cell.angle_gamma   90.00
#
_symmetry.space_group_name_H-M   'P 1'
#
loop_
_entity.id
_entity.type
_entity.pdbx_description
1 polymer ?
#
loop_
_entity_poly.entity_id
_entity_poly.type
_entity_poly.pdbx_seq_one_letter_code
_entity_poly.pdbx_strand_id
1 'polypeptide(L)'
;MSTSNHLSDAISAASLVLAVLTALYTLWLPDVTAALDLKPAADPDDRGPQRAKIVSAILSKALPLAFAALASIAILAPRGAAIIIEIWHHHAEWAFDDVKAMFVLTLALMLLLTIASVKQLLRLVAKYVKIFRS
;
A
#
# COMPACT_ATOMS: atom_id res chain seq x y z
N MET A 1 30.02 14.90 2.62
CA MET A 1 29.29 13.78 1.96
C MET A 1 28.38 14.39 0.91
N SER A 2 28.43 13.92 -0.34
CA SER A 2 27.63 14.48 -1.43
C SER A 2 26.15 14.10 -1.30
N THR A 3 25.26 15.03 -1.64
CA THR A 3 23.79 14.87 -1.68
C THR A 3 23.30 13.68 -2.50
N SER A 4 24.09 13.24 -3.49
CA SER A 4 23.83 12.05 -4.30
C SER A 4 23.79 10.74 -3.50
N ASN A 5 24.68 10.57 -2.51
CA ASN A 5 24.72 9.36 -1.69
C ASN A 5 23.43 9.19 -0.87
N HIS A 6 22.92 10.29 -0.31
CA HIS A 6 21.66 10.29 0.45
C HIS A 6 20.42 9.96 -0.39
N LEU A 7 20.46 10.12 -1.72
CA LEU A 7 19.36 9.72 -2.60
C LEU A 7 19.43 8.22 -2.91
N SER A 8 20.62 7.72 -3.23
CA SER A 8 20.84 6.28 -3.47
C SER A 8 20.44 5.44 -2.24
N ASP A 9 20.83 5.88 -1.04
CA ASP A 9 20.48 5.21 0.21
C ASP A 9 18.95 5.20 0.44
N ALA A 10 18.27 6.29 0.11
CA ALA A 10 16.82 6.39 0.24
C ALA A 10 16.08 5.53 -0.78
N ILE A 11 16.57 5.41 -2.01
CA ILE A 11 16.02 4.47 -3.01
C ILE A 11 16.17 3.03 -2.51
N SER A 12 17.35 2.69 -1.97
CA SER A 12 17.64 1.36 -1.44
C SER A 12 16.73 1.00 -0.26
N ALA A 13 16.50 1.95 0.65
CA ALA A 13 15.54 1.78 1.74
C ALA A 13 14.09 1.65 1.22
N ALA A 14 13.69 2.51 0.27
CA ALA A 14 12.34 2.51 -0.29
C ALA A 14 12.03 1.20 -1.05
N SER A 15 12.99 0.67 -1.81
CA SER A 15 12.84 -0.59 -2.55
C SER A 15 12.75 -1.78 -1.61
N LEU A 16 13.52 -1.80 -0.51
CA LEU A 16 13.40 -2.82 0.52
C LEU A 16 12.02 -2.79 1.19
N VAL A 17 11.53 -1.60 1.57
CA VAL A 17 10.18 -1.43 2.15
C VAL A 17 9.12 -1.87 1.15
N LEU A 18 9.25 -1.48 -0.12
CA LEU A 18 8.34 -1.93 -1.18
C LEU A 18 8.31 -3.46 -1.30
N ALA A 19 9.48 -4.10 -1.28
CA ALA A 19 9.59 -5.55 -1.37
C ALA A 19 8.92 -6.24 -0.18
N VAL A 20 9.16 -5.76 1.04
CA VAL A 20 8.53 -6.30 2.26
C VAL A 20 7.01 -6.13 2.21
N LEU A 21 6.51 -4.94 1.88
CA LEU A 21 5.07 -4.69 1.78
C LEU A 21 4.42 -5.53 0.69
N THR A 22 5.09 -5.72 -0.45
CA THR A 22 4.61 -6.57 -1.54
C THR A 22 4.56 -8.03 -1.11
N ALA A 23 5.58 -8.52 -0.40
CA ALA A 23 5.60 -9.87 0.14
C ALA A 23 4.44 -10.09 1.13
N LEU A 24 4.21 -9.15 2.05
CA LEU A 24 3.09 -9.20 2.99
C LEU A 24 1.73 -9.15 2.29
N TYR A 25 1.57 -8.26 1.29
CA TYR A 25 0.36 -8.18 0.48
C TYR A 25 0.05 -9.53 -0.18
N THR A 26 1.06 -10.13 -0.81
CA THR A 26 0.90 -11.40 -1.54
C THR A 26 0.65 -12.56 -0.59
N LEU A 27 1.33 -12.57 0.57
CA LEU A 27 1.15 -13.58 1.62
C LEU A 27 -0.26 -13.57 2.20
N TRP A 28 -0.84 -12.39 2.41
CA TRP A 28 -2.16 -12.22 3.03
C TRP A 28 -3.33 -12.24 2.04
N LEU A 29 -3.04 -12.18 0.73
CA LEU A 29 -4.04 -12.13 -0.32
C LEU A 29 -5.05 -13.30 -0.27
N PRO A 30 -4.65 -14.57 -0.06
CA PRO A 30 -5.60 -15.69 0.00
C PRO A 30 -6.58 -15.56 1.16
N ASP A 31 -6.11 -15.20 2.34
CA ASP A 31 -6.94 -15.08 3.54
C ASP A 31 -7.94 -13.92 3.44
N VAL A 32 -7.48 -12.79 2.89
CA VAL A 32 -8.36 -11.64 2.64
C VAL A 32 -9.40 -11.98 1.57
N THR A 33 -9.01 -12.69 0.52
CA THR A 33 -9.93 -13.12 -0.53
C THR A 33 -10.97 -14.10 0.01
N ALA A 34 -10.56 -15.08 0.83
CA ALA A 34 -11.48 -15.97 1.52
C ALA A 34 -12.48 -15.21 2.40
N ALA A 35 -12.03 -14.20 3.15
CA ALA A 35 -12.92 -13.33 3.92
C ALA A 35 -13.88 -12.52 3.02
N LEU A 36 -13.41 -12.08 1.85
CA LEU A 36 -14.20 -11.38 0.82
C LEU A 36 -15.17 -12.28 0.04
N ASP A 37 -14.97 -13.59 0.05
CA ASP A 37 -15.83 -14.57 -0.63
C ASP A 37 -16.85 -15.28 0.27
N LEU A 38 -16.74 -15.15 1.60
CA LEU A 38 -17.75 -15.63 2.56
C LEU A 38 -19.17 -15.18 2.18
N LYS A 39 -20.07 -16.12 1.89
CA LYS A 39 -21.50 -15.82 1.71
C LYS A 39 -22.15 -15.62 3.08
N PRO A 40 -22.99 -14.58 3.27
CA PRO A 40 -23.71 -14.38 4.52
C PRO A 40 -24.56 -15.63 4.85
N ALA A 41 -24.51 -16.11 6.09
CA ALA A 41 -25.44 -17.14 6.54
C ALA A 41 -26.89 -16.63 6.47
N ALA A 42 -27.83 -17.52 6.14
CA ALA A 42 -29.25 -17.18 6.08
C ALA A 42 -29.78 -16.77 7.47
N ASP A 43 -29.34 -17.49 8.51
CA ASP A 43 -29.65 -17.18 9.89
C ASP A 43 -28.73 -16.05 10.44
N PRO A 44 -29.30 -14.96 11.00
CA PRO A 44 -28.53 -13.92 11.67
C PRO A 44 -27.65 -14.41 12.84
N ASP A 45 -28.09 -15.42 13.58
CA ASP A 45 -27.39 -15.90 14.79
C ASP A 45 -26.10 -16.68 14.43
N ASP A 46 -26.06 -17.29 13.25
CA ASP A 46 -24.86 -18.00 12.72
C ASP A 46 -23.82 -17.05 12.11
N ARG A 47 -24.07 -15.74 12.08
CA ARG A 47 -23.14 -14.75 11.48
C ARG A 47 -22.01 -14.35 12.43
N GLY A 48 -22.07 -14.69 13.72
CA GLY A 48 -21.04 -14.37 14.72
C GLY A 48 -19.63 -14.82 14.31
N PRO A 49 -19.42 -16.12 13.99
CA PRO A 49 -18.12 -16.64 13.52
C PRO A 49 -17.65 -16.03 12.20
N GLN A 50 -18.58 -15.69 11.29
CA GLN A 50 -18.26 -15.05 10.00
C GLN A 50 -17.73 -13.61 10.21
N ARG A 51 -18.38 -12.86 11.12
CA ARG A 51 -17.95 -11.51 11.51
C ARG A 51 -16.56 -11.53 12.14
N ALA A 52 -16.29 -12.47 13.04
CA ALA A 52 -14.98 -12.62 13.68
C ALA A 52 -13.85 -12.89 12.66
N LYS A 53 -14.11 -13.73 11.65
CA LYS A 53 -13.14 -13.98 10.56
C LYS A 53 -12.83 -12.72 9.75
N ILE A 54 -13.86 -11.93 9.42
CA ILE A 54 -13.68 -10.69 8.65
C ILE A 54 -12.94 -9.63 9.49
N VAL A 55 -13.30 -9.45 10.76
CA VAL A 55 -12.63 -8.51 11.67
C VAL A 55 -11.18 -8.90 11.88
N SER A 56 -10.89 -10.19 12.08
CA SER A 56 -9.54 -10.69 12.18
C SER A 56 -8.72 -10.38 10.92
N ALA A 57 -9.26 -10.63 9.73
CA ALA A 57 -8.60 -10.29 8.47
C ALA A 57 -8.35 -8.77 8.30
N ILE A 58 -9.28 -7.94 8.77
CA ILE A 58 -9.10 -6.48 8.77
C ILE A 58 -7.96 -6.09 9.72
N LEU A 59 -8.03 -6.46 10.99
CA LEU A 59 -7.12 -5.95 12.03
C LEU A 59 -5.72 -6.56 11.95
N SER A 60 -5.58 -7.83 11.57
CA SER A 60 -4.28 -8.51 11.56
C SER A 60 -3.52 -8.37 10.25
N LYS A 61 -4.21 -8.04 9.13
CA LYS A 61 -3.61 -8.09 7.79
C LYS A 61 -3.86 -6.81 7.00
N ALA A 62 -5.11 -6.54 6.63
CA ALA A 62 -5.42 -5.46 5.69
C ALA A 62 -5.13 -4.06 6.27
N LEU A 63 -5.45 -3.83 7.54
CA LEU A 63 -5.26 -2.55 8.20
C LEU A 63 -3.76 -2.25 8.46
N PRO A 64 -2.95 -3.15 9.05
CA PRO A 64 -1.51 -2.93 9.19
C PRO A 64 -0.82 -2.68 7.85
N LEU A 65 -1.20 -3.42 6.81
CA LEU A 65 -0.62 -3.26 5.47
C LEU A 65 -0.93 -1.90 4.86
N ALA A 66 -2.20 -1.51 4.86
CA ALA A 66 -2.62 -0.23 4.31
C ALA A 66 -1.98 0.94 5.08
N PHE A 67 -1.90 0.84 6.41
CA PHE A 67 -1.25 1.84 7.24
C PHE A 67 0.25 1.95 6.94
N ALA A 68 0.96 0.83 6.86
CA ALA A 68 2.40 0.82 6.56
C ALA A 68 2.69 1.37 5.15
N ALA A 69 1.87 1.02 4.16
CA ALA A 69 1.99 1.54 2.80
C ALA A 69 1.71 3.05 2.73
N LEU A 70 0.66 3.54 3.41
CA LEU A 70 0.36 4.97 3.51
C LEU A 70 1.47 5.75 4.22
N ALA A 71 2.00 5.23 5.32
CA ALA A 71 3.10 5.85 6.05
C ALA A 71 4.35 5.96 5.16
N SER A 72 4.64 4.92 4.39
CA SER A 72 5.79 4.90 3.47
C SER A 72 5.65 5.93 2.35
N ILE A 73 4.44 6.06 1.77
CA ILE A 73 4.12 7.14 0.83
C ILE A 73 4.29 8.51 1.48
N ALA A 74 3.75 8.72 2.69
CA ALA A 74 3.84 10.01 3.37
C ALA A 74 5.30 10.44 3.61
N ILE A 75 6.20 9.48 3.88
CA ILE A 75 7.64 9.74 4.06
C ILE A 75 8.32 10.06 2.72
N LEU A 76 8.00 9.34 1.64
CA LEU A 76 8.68 9.46 0.34
C LEU A 76 8.11 10.57 -0.56
N ALA A 77 6.83 10.91 -0.40
CA ALA A 77 6.09 11.87 -1.21
C ALA A 77 6.73 13.27 -1.28
N PRO A 78 7.13 13.93 -0.17
CA PRO A 78 7.71 15.28 -0.26
C PRO A 78 8.98 15.30 -1.11
N ARG A 79 9.82 14.26 -1.00
CA ARG A 79 11.04 14.14 -1.77
C ARG A 79 10.77 13.86 -3.25
N GLY A 80 9.81 12.99 -3.54
CA GLY A 80 9.40 12.71 -4.91
C GLY A 80 8.77 13.91 -5.62
N ALA A 81 7.93 14.67 -4.91
CA ALA A 81 7.35 15.90 -5.43
C ALA A 81 8.43 16.93 -5.78
N ALA A 82 9.43 17.11 -4.91
CA ALA A 82 10.56 17.99 -5.18
C ALA A 82 11.32 17.59 -6.46
N ILE A 83 11.60 16.29 -6.64
CA ILE A 83 12.27 15.77 -7.84
C ILE A 83 11.42 16.03 -9.10
N ILE A 84 10.11 15.78 -9.06
CA ILE A 84 9.21 15.99 -10.20
C ILE A 84 9.13 17.47 -10.58
N ILE A 85 9.01 18.37 -9.60
CA ILE A 85 8.98 19.83 -9.82
C ILE A 85 10.30 20.32 -10.43
N GLU A 86 11.42 19.81 -9.91
CA GLU A 86 12.76 20.15 -10.38
C GLU A 86 12.97 19.73 -11.84
N ILE A 87 12.53 18.50 -12.20
CA ILE A 87 12.53 18.00 -13.59
C ILE A 87 11.68 18.90 -14.48
N TRP A 88 10.47 19.26 -14.05
CA TRP A 88 9.58 20.12 -14.84
C TRP A 88 10.22 21.48 -15.16
N HIS A 89 10.86 22.11 -14.17
CA HIS A 89 11.50 23.41 -14.35
C HIS A 89 12.79 23.39 -15.16
N HIS A 90 13.60 22.32 -15.08
CA HIS A 90 14.93 22.28 -15.71
C HIS A 90 15.05 21.25 -16.85
N HIS A 91 13.91 20.75 -17.37
CA HIS A 91 13.86 19.70 -18.40
C HIS A 91 14.66 19.99 -19.68
N ALA A 92 14.87 21.27 -20.01
CA ALA A 92 15.60 21.68 -21.22
C ALA A 92 17.12 21.81 -21.00
N GLU A 93 17.59 21.87 -19.75
CA GLU A 93 18.97 22.22 -19.42
C GLU A 93 19.78 21.05 -18.83
N TRP A 94 19.12 19.96 -18.44
CA TRP A 94 19.75 18.84 -17.73
C TRP A 94 19.92 17.58 -18.56
N ALA A 95 21.07 16.92 -18.36
CA ALA A 95 21.28 15.54 -18.73
C ALA A 95 20.39 14.62 -17.88
N PHE A 96 20.00 13.48 -18.45
CA PHE A 96 19.16 12.48 -17.79
C PHE A 96 19.83 11.95 -16.50
N ASP A 97 19.11 11.99 -15.38
CA ASP A 97 19.57 11.46 -14.08
C ASP A 97 18.81 10.17 -13.76
N ASP A 98 19.49 9.04 -13.98
CA ASP A 98 18.94 7.69 -13.75
C ASP A 98 18.50 7.47 -12.30
N VAL A 99 19.19 8.08 -11.33
CA VAL A 99 18.94 7.89 -9.90
C VAL A 99 17.62 8.55 -9.50
N LYS A 100 17.41 9.80 -9.95
CA LYS A 100 16.13 10.50 -9.75
C LYS A 100 14.98 9.76 -10.43
N ALA A 101 15.19 9.24 -11.64
CA ALA A 101 14.18 8.46 -12.36
C ALA A 101 13.79 7.17 -11.60
N MET A 102 14.78 6.42 -11.09
CA MET A 102 14.54 5.21 -10.30
C MET A 102 13.81 5.50 -8.97
N PHE A 103 14.10 6.64 -8.33
CA PHE A 103 13.34 7.06 -7.14
C PHE A 103 11.87 7.30 -7.48
N VAL A 104 11.57 8.05 -8.55
CA VAL A 104 10.19 8.34 -8.98
C VAL A 104 9.46 7.05 -9.37
N LEU A 105 10.13 6.13 -10.06
CA LEU A 105 9.57 4.81 -10.39
C LEU A 105 9.23 4.03 -9.11
N THR A 106 10.15 3.98 -8.15
CA THR A 106 9.92 3.31 -6.85
C THR A 106 8.73 3.91 -6.11
N LEU A 107 8.62 5.24 -6.08
CA LEU A 107 7.49 5.95 -5.50
C LEU A 107 6.17 5.60 -6.22
N ALA A 108 6.17 5.54 -7.55
CA ALA A 108 4.99 5.18 -8.34
C ALA A 108 4.52 3.75 -8.04
N LEU A 109 5.44 2.78 -7.97
CA LEU A 109 5.13 1.39 -7.60
C LEU A 109 4.57 1.29 -6.17
N MET A 110 5.17 2.02 -5.23
CA MET A 110 4.67 2.08 -3.85
C MET A 110 3.26 2.70 -3.78
N LEU A 111 2.96 3.68 -4.63
CA LEU A 111 1.65 4.30 -4.71
C LEU A 111 0.60 3.33 -5.25
N LEU A 112 0.94 2.54 -6.26
CA LEU A 112 0.07 1.47 -6.77
C LEU A 112 -0.24 0.43 -5.69
N LEU A 113 0.77 -0.03 -4.95
CA LEU A 113 0.59 -0.98 -3.84
C LEU A 113 -0.29 -0.38 -2.73
N THR A 114 -0.09 0.90 -2.42
CA THR A 114 -0.91 1.62 -1.44
C THR A 114 -2.37 1.69 -1.89
N ILE A 115 -2.64 2.02 -3.15
CA ILE A 115 -4.00 2.04 -3.70
C ILE A 115 -4.63 0.63 -3.64
N ALA A 116 -3.89 -0.40 -4.01
CA ALA A 116 -4.38 -1.78 -3.97
C ALA A 116 -4.74 -2.22 -2.54
N SER A 117 -3.84 -2.01 -1.58
CA SER A 117 -4.07 -2.35 -0.16
C SER A 117 -5.23 -1.57 0.46
N VAL A 118 -5.33 -0.27 0.18
CA VAL A 118 -6.45 0.56 0.65
C VAL A 118 -7.78 0.11 0.03
N LYS A 119 -7.83 -0.16 -1.28
CA LYS A 119 -9.05 -0.70 -1.92
C LYS A 119 -9.48 -2.03 -1.30
N GLN A 120 -8.53 -2.91 -1.02
CA GLN A 120 -8.79 -4.20 -0.39
C GLN A 120 -9.35 -4.05 1.03
N LEU A 121 -8.79 -3.14 1.82
CA LEU A 121 -9.30 -2.79 3.15
C LEU A 121 -10.73 -2.22 3.07
N LEU A 122 -10.99 -1.28 2.16
CA LEU A 122 -12.33 -0.69 1.98
C LEU A 122 -13.37 -1.76 1.57
N ARG A 123 -13.01 -2.69 0.69
CA ARG A 123 -13.89 -3.81 0.30
C ARG A 123 -14.22 -4.72 1.49
N LEU A 124 -13.24 -5.04 2.32
CA LEU A 124 -13.44 -5.84 3.54
C LEU A 124 -14.37 -5.13 4.53
N VAL A 125 -14.15 -3.83 4.77
CA VAL A 125 -14.98 -3.01 5.67
C VAL A 125 -16.41 -2.90 5.13
N ALA A 126 -16.59 -2.62 3.84
CA ALA A 126 -17.91 -2.58 3.21
C ALA A 126 -18.65 -3.91 3.36
N LYS A 127 -17.94 -5.03 3.19
CA LYS A 127 -18.50 -6.36 3.39
C LYS A 127 -18.90 -6.61 4.85
N TYR A 128 -18.05 -6.22 5.80
CA TYR A 128 -18.35 -6.30 7.22
C TYR A 128 -19.64 -5.53 7.56
N VAL A 129 -19.76 -4.29 7.08
CA VAL A 129 -20.97 -3.47 7.27
C VAL A 129 -22.21 -4.11 6.64
N LYS A 130 -22.08 -4.72 5.46
CA LYS A 130 -23.19 -5.42 4.80
C LYS A 130 -23.68 -6.64 5.61
N ILE A 131 -22.78 -7.43 6.18
CA ILE A 131 -23.13 -8.57 7.05
C ILE A 131 -23.65 -8.11 8.42
N PHE A 132 -23.26 -6.91 8.86
CA PHE A 132 -23.76 -6.32 10.10
C PHE A 132 -25.18 -5.76 9.96
N ARG A 133 -25.48 -5.09 8.84
CA ARG A 133 -26.77 -4.44 8.59
C ARG A 133 -27.85 -5.37 7.99
N SER A 134 -27.45 -6.46 7.36
CA SER A 134 -28.37 -7.52 6.90
C SER A 134 -28.69 -8.48 8.02
#